data_AF-A0A7C6XLN8-F1
#
_entry.id   AF-A0A7C6XLN8-F1
#
_cell.length_a   1.000
_cell.length_b   1.000
_cell.length_c   1.000
_cell.angle_alpha   90.00
_cell.angle_beta   90.00
_cell.angle_gamma   90.00
#
_symmetry.space_group_name_H-M   'P 1'
#
loop_
_entity.id
_entity.type
_entity.pdbx_description
1 polymer ?
#
loop_
_entity_poly.entity_id
_entity_poly.type
_entity_poly.pdbx_seq_one_letter_code
_entity_poly.pdbx_strand_id
1 'polypeptide(L)'
;EALYMVEQGEATVEQIDRSITDGPGLRWPFQGPMLTFHLAGGEGGMAHMLDHFGPSLKSPWTRLTAPELSQQLRDDVVAGCDIEAGERSIADLVAHRDAGIIALRRLTDQLATSSADSGAGQSADGVSASAASPAAAPAPSSSAATSTAASASTLGTYSTEVVPEWIDYNGHMSEAFYVLVFGFATDQVMDQLGLDAAYRESEKASLYTVESHIRYLDEAALGDRLTVVPHLVSAGEKKLHLAYEMYVGDRLVSTEEIMALHVDQTSDRVVPFPDIVAERIAQIDAQRPDWVGRSIG
;
A
#
# COMPACT_ATOMS: atom_id res chain seq x y z
N GLU A 1 20.67 28.19 -11.05
CA GLU A 1 21.24 27.45 -9.90
C GLU A 1 22.14 26.33 -10.34
N ALA A 2 21.64 25.35 -11.11
CA ALA A 2 22.44 24.24 -11.66
C ALA A 2 23.82 24.66 -12.22
N LEU A 3 23.86 25.61 -13.15
CA LEU A 3 25.12 26.10 -13.73
C LEU A 3 26.07 26.72 -12.70
N TYR A 4 25.54 27.43 -11.71
CA TYR A 4 26.36 27.98 -10.62
C TYR A 4 26.95 26.85 -9.78
N MET A 5 26.14 25.85 -9.43
CA MET A 5 26.59 24.72 -8.62
C MET A 5 27.65 23.88 -9.33
N VAL A 6 27.54 23.70 -10.65
CA VAL A 6 28.59 23.06 -11.46
C VAL A 6 29.86 23.92 -11.47
N GLU A 7 29.74 25.23 -11.75
CA GLU A 7 30.91 26.13 -11.80
C GLU A 7 31.67 26.18 -10.48
N GLN A 8 30.95 26.18 -9.36
CA GLN A 8 31.54 26.21 -8.02
C GLN A 8 31.95 24.81 -7.51
N GLY A 9 31.74 23.76 -8.31
CA GLY A 9 32.03 22.37 -7.92
C GLY A 9 31.19 21.87 -6.75
N GLU A 10 30.05 22.51 -6.47
CA GLU A 10 29.13 22.13 -5.40
C GLU A 10 28.28 20.89 -5.76
N ALA A 11 28.06 20.64 -7.06
CA ALA A 11 27.37 19.45 -7.55
C ALA A 11 27.79 19.08 -8.98
N THR A 12 27.70 17.79 -9.31
CA THR A 12 27.82 17.29 -10.69
C THR A 12 26.49 17.37 -11.45
N VAL A 13 26.55 17.26 -12.78
CA VAL A 13 25.35 17.19 -13.64
C VAL A 13 24.43 16.04 -13.21
N GLU A 14 24.97 14.85 -12.98
CA GLU A 14 24.21 13.68 -12.49
C GLU A 14 23.54 13.96 -11.14
N GLN A 15 24.24 14.57 -10.19
CA GLN A 15 23.67 14.90 -8.88
C GLN A 15 22.52 15.90 -8.99
N ILE A 16 22.63 16.86 -9.91
CA ILE A 16 21.56 17.83 -10.19
C ILE A 16 20.34 17.09 -10.77
N ASP A 17 20.52 16.24 -11.77
CA ASP A 17 19.42 15.48 -12.38
C ASP A 17 18.74 14.57 -11.36
N ARG A 18 19.53 13.82 -10.58
CA ARG A 18 19.02 12.94 -9.51
C ARG A 18 18.25 13.68 -8.43
N SER A 19 18.67 14.90 -8.07
CA SER A 19 17.93 15.72 -7.08
C SER A 19 16.49 16.02 -7.53
N ILE A 20 16.25 16.03 -8.84
CA ILE A 20 14.91 16.21 -9.43
C ILE A 20 14.22 14.86 -9.62
N THR A 21 14.88 13.90 -10.30
CA THR A 21 14.25 12.61 -10.67
C THR A 21 13.97 11.72 -9.48
N ASP A 22 14.76 11.77 -8.42
CA ASP A 22 14.57 10.99 -7.18
C ASP A 22 13.82 11.81 -6.10
N GLY A 23 13.58 13.10 -6.37
CA GLY A 23 12.97 14.04 -5.44
C GLY A 23 11.55 14.48 -5.86
N PRO A 24 11.31 15.79 -6.08
CA PRO A 24 9.97 16.29 -6.40
C PRO A 24 9.46 15.82 -7.76
N GLY A 25 10.36 15.46 -8.68
CA GLY A 25 10.03 15.05 -10.04
C GLY A 25 9.16 13.80 -10.11
N LEU A 26 9.25 12.87 -9.15
CA LEU A 26 8.38 11.68 -9.11
C LEU A 26 6.92 12.03 -8.85
N ARG A 27 6.64 13.06 -8.05
CA ARG A 27 5.27 13.40 -7.64
C ARG A 27 4.52 14.18 -8.72
N TRP A 28 5.23 15.00 -9.49
CA TRP A 28 4.60 15.87 -10.49
C TRP A 28 3.84 15.14 -11.60
N PRO A 29 4.31 14.00 -12.14
CA PRO A 29 3.55 13.24 -13.13
C PRO A 29 2.20 12.72 -12.64
N PHE A 30 2.03 12.46 -11.34
CA PHE A 30 0.77 11.92 -10.81
C PHE A 30 -0.26 13.00 -10.49
N GLN A 31 0.17 14.16 -9.98
CA GLN A 31 -0.75 15.15 -9.42
C GLN A 31 -0.40 16.61 -9.78
N GLY A 32 0.67 16.83 -10.54
CA GLY A 32 1.16 18.16 -10.87
C GLY A 32 1.73 18.92 -9.67
N PRO A 33 2.30 20.12 -9.92
CA PRO A 33 2.94 20.90 -8.86
C PRO A 33 1.95 21.48 -7.85
N MET A 34 0.75 21.88 -8.28
CA MET A 34 -0.22 22.56 -7.42
C MET A 34 -0.84 21.63 -6.38
N LEU A 35 -1.24 20.42 -6.77
CA LEU A 35 -1.78 19.45 -5.81
C LEU A 35 -0.66 18.89 -4.92
N THR A 36 0.56 18.73 -5.45
CA THR A 36 1.74 18.42 -4.62
C THR A 36 1.95 19.47 -3.52
N PHE A 37 1.83 20.74 -3.86
CA PHE A 37 1.92 21.83 -2.88
C PHE A 37 0.72 21.92 -1.94
N HIS A 38 -0.49 21.60 -2.42
CA HIS A 38 -1.65 21.49 -1.55
C HIS A 38 -1.42 20.45 -0.45
N LEU A 39 -0.92 19.26 -0.81
CA LEU A 39 -0.60 18.20 0.16
C LEU A 39 0.56 18.56 1.10
N ALA A 40 1.53 19.35 0.64
CA ALA A 40 2.59 19.87 1.50
C ALA A 40 2.06 20.77 2.64
N GLY A 41 0.86 21.32 2.49
CA GLY A 41 0.16 22.05 3.55
C GLY A 41 -0.49 21.18 4.62
N GLY A 42 -0.43 19.84 4.52
CA GLY A 42 -1.09 18.92 5.44
C GLY A 42 -2.62 19.02 5.40
N GLU A 43 -3.28 18.79 6.53
CA GLU A 43 -4.75 18.86 6.63
C GLU A 43 -5.34 20.23 6.25
N GLY A 44 -4.57 21.31 6.41
CA GLY A 44 -4.98 22.67 6.02
C GLY A 44 -4.82 22.97 4.51
N GLY A 45 -4.27 22.03 3.75
CA GLY A 45 -4.14 22.11 2.30
C GLY A 45 -3.38 23.34 1.80
N MET A 46 -3.72 23.79 0.60
CA MET A 46 -3.08 24.94 -0.06
C MET A 46 -3.19 26.24 0.76
N ALA A 47 -4.27 26.45 1.50
CA ALA A 47 -4.42 27.66 2.32
C ALA A 47 -3.35 27.71 3.40
N HIS A 48 -3.19 26.63 4.16
CA HIS A 48 -2.15 26.53 5.18
C HIS A 48 -0.74 26.58 4.57
N MET A 49 -0.51 25.93 3.41
CA MET A 49 0.75 26.04 2.68
C MET A 49 1.07 27.51 2.36
N LEU A 50 0.13 28.24 1.74
CA LEU A 50 0.35 29.63 1.32
C LEU A 50 0.51 30.58 2.51
N ASP A 51 -0.23 30.39 3.59
CA ASP A 51 -0.09 31.20 4.81
C ASP A 51 1.29 30.97 5.46
N HIS A 52 1.78 29.73 5.44
CA HIS A 52 3.09 29.38 5.97
C HIS A 52 4.25 29.85 5.07
N PHE A 53 4.14 29.66 3.74
CA PHE A 53 5.17 30.03 2.77
C PHE A 53 5.13 31.50 2.34
N GLY A 54 3.99 32.17 2.50
CA GLY A 54 3.76 33.56 2.11
C GLY A 54 4.83 34.54 2.61
N PRO A 55 5.26 34.48 3.88
CA PRO A 55 6.37 35.27 4.40
C PRO A 55 7.69 35.03 3.66
N SER A 56 7.96 33.79 3.26
CA SER A 56 9.18 33.38 2.55
C SER A 56 9.24 33.88 1.11
N LEU A 57 8.11 34.26 0.49
CA LEU A 57 8.10 34.83 -0.87
C LEU A 57 8.96 36.10 -1.00
N LYS A 58 9.14 36.83 0.11
CA LYS A 58 9.96 38.05 0.19
C LYS A 58 11.43 37.76 0.54
N SER A 59 11.74 36.51 0.91
CA SER A 59 13.12 36.11 1.21
C SER A 59 13.90 35.91 -0.10
N PRO A 60 15.23 36.09 -0.09
CA PRO A 60 16.06 35.65 -1.20
C PRO A 60 15.91 34.13 -1.33
N TRP A 61 15.22 33.70 -2.38
CA TRP A 61 14.93 32.29 -2.68
C TRP A 61 16.19 31.47 -2.88
N THR A 62 17.28 32.14 -3.23
CA THR A 62 18.57 31.52 -3.42
C THR A 62 19.70 32.50 -3.12
N ARG A 63 20.81 31.97 -2.58
CA ARG A 63 22.09 32.69 -2.51
C ARG A 63 22.82 32.68 -3.86
N LEU A 64 22.40 31.84 -4.80
CA LEU A 64 23.13 31.54 -6.03
C LEU A 64 22.79 32.58 -7.11
N THR A 65 23.82 33.23 -7.64
CA THR A 65 23.69 34.13 -8.80
C THR A 65 24.05 33.35 -10.05
N ALA A 66 23.32 33.51 -11.15
CA ALA A 66 23.69 32.82 -12.39
C ALA A 66 25.08 33.28 -12.85
N PRO A 67 26.02 32.35 -13.14
CA PRO A 67 27.34 32.72 -13.63
C PRO A 67 27.28 33.14 -15.10
N GLU A 68 28.31 33.87 -15.54
CA GLU A 68 28.54 34.08 -16.97
C GLU A 68 28.93 32.74 -17.62
N LEU A 69 28.40 32.46 -18.82
CA LEU A 69 28.67 31.21 -19.52
C LEU A 69 30.09 31.25 -20.12
N SER A 70 31.09 30.95 -19.30
CA SER A 70 32.47 30.80 -19.73
C SER A 70 32.65 29.54 -20.57
N GLN A 71 33.73 29.50 -21.36
CA GLN A 71 34.08 28.31 -22.14
C GLN A 71 34.33 27.09 -21.23
N GLN A 72 34.99 27.31 -20.08
CA GLN A 72 35.25 26.25 -19.11
C GLN A 72 33.95 25.67 -18.55
N LEU A 73 33.04 26.53 -18.09
CA LEU A 73 31.75 26.09 -17.55
C LEU A 73 30.93 25.32 -18.59
N ARG A 74 30.92 25.80 -19.84
CA ARG A 74 30.29 25.08 -20.96
C ARG A 74 30.88 23.68 -21.09
N ASP A 75 32.21 23.58 -21.14
CA ASP A 75 32.89 22.31 -21.37
C ASP A 75 32.71 21.34 -20.20
N ASP A 76 32.65 21.84 -18.96
CA ASP A 76 32.36 21.03 -17.76
C ASP A 76 30.93 20.47 -17.77
N VAL A 77 29.94 21.27 -18.16
CA VAL A 77 28.55 20.81 -18.30
C VAL A 77 28.42 19.79 -19.42
N VAL A 78 29.07 20.04 -20.57
CA VAL A 78 29.07 19.08 -21.70
C VAL A 78 29.70 17.76 -21.28
N ALA A 79 30.88 17.78 -20.65
CA ALA A 79 31.53 16.58 -20.15
C ALA A 79 30.66 15.84 -19.12
N GLY A 80 29.96 16.58 -18.24
CA GLY A 80 29.02 16.00 -17.29
C GLY A 80 27.85 15.29 -17.97
N CYS A 81 27.28 15.89 -19.03
CA CYS A 81 26.24 15.24 -19.84
C CYS A 81 26.77 14.01 -20.60
N ASP A 82 27.99 14.07 -21.13
CA ASP A 82 28.61 12.92 -21.82
C ASP A 82 28.86 11.75 -20.84
N ILE A 83 29.28 12.05 -19.60
CA ILE A 83 29.44 11.06 -18.54
C ILE A 83 28.10 10.43 -18.16
N GLU A 84 27.05 11.25 -17.96
CA GLU A 84 25.72 10.73 -17.67
C GLU A 84 25.21 9.86 -18.82
N ALA A 85 25.29 10.35 -20.06
CA ALA A 85 24.82 9.65 -21.23
C ALA A 85 25.54 8.29 -21.40
N GLY A 86 26.82 8.22 -21.03
CA GLY A 86 27.65 7.02 -21.18
C GLY A 86 27.77 6.65 -22.66
N GLU A 87 27.52 5.38 -23.00
CA GLU A 87 27.58 4.89 -24.38
C GLU A 87 26.28 5.13 -25.18
N ARG A 88 25.24 5.71 -24.55
CA ARG A 88 23.91 5.86 -25.15
C ARG A 88 23.92 7.01 -26.15
N SER A 89 23.41 6.77 -27.35
CA SER A 89 23.19 7.87 -28.30
C SER A 89 22.01 8.74 -27.85
N ILE A 90 21.93 9.97 -28.39
CA ILE A 90 20.76 10.83 -28.18
C ILE A 90 19.46 10.11 -28.60
N ALA A 91 19.50 9.28 -29.65
CA ALA A 91 18.34 8.51 -30.08
C ALA A 91 17.92 7.47 -29.03
N ASP A 92 18.88 6.81 -28.38
CA ASP A 92 18.61 5.84 -27.31
C ASP A 92 18.04 6.54 -26.06
N LEU A 93 18.59 7.70 -25.69
CA LEU A 93 18.09 8.50 -24.57
C LEU A 93 16.66 8.99 -24.82
N VAL A 94 16.36 9.44 -26.04
CA VAL A 94 15.00 9.85 -26.44
C VAL A 94 14.06 8.65 -26.43
N ALA A 95 14.46 7.51 -26.99
CA ALA A 95 13.65 6.31 -26.99
C ALA A 95 13.35 5.81 -25.57
N HIS A 96 14.34 5.84 -24.68
CA HIS A 96 14.20 5.49 -23.28
C HIS A 96 13.22 6.44 -22.55
N ARG A 97 13.38 7.76 -22.74
CA ARG A 97 12.46 8.76 -22.18
C ARG A 97 11.03 8.52 -22.66
N ASP A 98 10.83 8.33 -23.96
CA ASP A 98 9.49 8.19 -24.54
C ASP A 98 8.82 6.89 -24.05
N ALA A 99 9.58 5.80 -23.93
CA ALA A 99 9.10 4.57 -23.30
C ALA A 99 8.69 4.80 -21.83
N GLY A 100 9.51 5.54 -21.06
CA GLY A 100 9.21 5.91 -19.68
C GLY A 100 7.93 6.77 -19.55
N ILE A 101 7.75 7.76 -20.43
CA ILE A 101 6.54 8.60 -20.44
C ILE A 101 5.29 7.75 -20.76
N ILE A 102 5.39 6.82 -21.71
CA ILE A 102 4.27 5.91 -22.03
C ILE A 102 3.94 5.02 -20.83
N ALA A 103 4.95 4.45 -20.18
CA ALA A 103 4.76 3.64 -18.98
C ALA A 103 4.09 4.42 -17.85
N LEU A 104 4.55 5.65 -17.61
CA LEU A 104 4.00 6.52 -16.59
C LEU A 104 2.55 6.92 -16.87
N ARG A 105 2.21 7.23 -18.13
CA ARG A 105 0.81 7.50 -18.52
C ARG A 105 -0.09 6.30 -18.28
N ARG A 106 0.36 5.09 -18.64
CA ARG A 106 -0.41 3.87 -18.40
C ARG A 106 -0.63 3.65 -16.90
N LEU A 107 0.39 3.89 -16.08
CA LEU A 107 0.28 3.79 -14.62
C LEU A 107 -0.70 4.81 -14.06
N THR A 108 -0.62 6.09 -14.49
CA THR A 108 -1.56 7.12 -14.03
C THR A 108 -3.00 6.82 -14.45
N ASP A 109 -3.20 6.27 -15.66
CA ASP A 109 -4.52 5.87 -16.14
C ASP A 109 -5.09 4.71 -15.31
N GLN A 110 -4.26 3.70 -15.01
CA GLN A 110 -4.65 2.58 -14.14
C GLN A 110 -5.08 3.04 -12.75
N LEU A 111 -4.29 3.90 -12.10
CA LEU A 111 -4.61 4.46 -10.78
C LEU A 111 -5.91 5.27 -10.79
N ALA A 112 -6.17 6.03 -11.87
CA ALA A 112 -7.43 6.76 -12.03
C ALA A 112 -8.63 5.81 -12.18
N THR A 113 -8.48 4.71 -12.93
CA THR A 113 -9.54 3.70 -13.09
C THR A 113 -9.79 2.89 -11.82
N SER A 114 -8.76 2.50 -11.07
CA SER A 114 -8.90 1.80 -9.78
C SER A 114 -9.57 2.67 -8.72
N SER A 115 -9.39 3.99 -8.79
CA SER A 115 -10.07 4.98 -7.94
C SER A 115 -11.55 5.18 -8.33
N ALA A 116 -11.92 4.93 -9.60
CA ALA A 116 -13.30 5.03 -10.07
C ALA A 116 -14.12 3.76 -9.74
N ASP A 117 -13.51 2.57 -9.81
CA ASP A 117 -14.15 1.30 -9.45
C ASP A 117 -14.38 1.15 -7.94
N SER A 118 -13.57 1.82 -7.11
CA SER A 118 -13.78 1.91 -5.66
C SER A 118 -14.87 2.93 -5.26
N GLY A 119 -15.36 3.74 -6.20
CA GLY A 119 -16.45 4.72 -6.00
C GLY A 119 -17.81 4.30 -6.59
N ALA A 120 -17.88 3.24 -7.40
CA ALA A 120 -19.12 2.76 -8.01
C ALA A 120 -19.84 1.73 -7.09
N GLY A 121 -20.19 2.17 -5.88
CA GLY A 121 -21.25 1.52 -5.10
C GLY A 121 -22.56 1.60 -5.87
N GLN A 122 -23.09 0.43 -6.23
CA GLN A 122 -24.35 0.24 -6.94
C GLN A 122 -25.48 1.10 -6.35
N SER A 123 -25.91 2.11 -7.09
CA SER A 123 -27.24 2.71 -6.96
C SER A 123 -28.09 2.21 -8.11
N ALA A 124 -28.69 1.03 -7.93
CA ALA A 124 -29.74 0.54 -8.80
C ALA A 124 -31.08 1.00 -8.23
N ASP A 125 -31.54 2.18 -8.64
CA ASP A 125 -32.95 2.56 -8.54
C ASP A 125 -33.38 3.25 -9.84
N GLY A 126 -34.32 2.60 -10.53
CA GLY A 126 -34.85 3.01 -11.83
C GLY A 126 -36.10 2.21 -12.18
N VAL A 127 -37.19 2.52 -11.48
CA VAL A 127 -38.53 1.95 -11.65
C VAL A 127 -39.20 2.42 -12.95
N SER A 128 -39.87 1.50 -13.65
CA SER A 128 -41.13 1.72 -14.39
C SER A 128 -41.83 0.37 -14.61
N ALA A 129 -42.83 0.01 -13.80
CA ALA A 129 -44.29 0.02 -14.07
C ALA A 129 -44.72 -0.83 -15.31
N SER A 130 -45.74 -1.70 -15.32
CA SER A 130 -46.89 -1.96 -14.45
C SER A 130 -47.57 -3.27 -14.93
N ALA A 131 -48.22 -4.05 -14.05
CA ALA A 131 -49.66 -4.37 -14.16
C ALA A 131 -50.13 -5.49 -13.20
N ALA A 132 -51.19 -5.14 -12.45
CA ALA A 132 -52.31 -5.97 -11.98
C ALA A 132 -52.13 -6.97 -10.81
N SER A 133 -52.80 -6.61 -9.70
CA SER A 133 -53.20 -7.37 -8.49
C SER A 133 -54.44 -8.29 -8.76
N PRO A 134 -55.07 -9.02 -7.81
CA PRO A 134 -54.80 -9.19 -6.36
C PRO A 134 -54.99 -10.62 -5.78
N ALA A 135 -54.67 -10.78 -4.48
CA ALA A 135 -55.56 -11.30 -3.41
C ALA A 135 -55.00 -12.40 -2.46
N ALA A 136 -55.21 -12.11 -1.17
CA ALA A 136 -55.45 -13.01 -0.02
C ALA A 136 -54.28 -13.69 0.71
N ALA A 137 -54.08 -13.25 1.95
CA ALA A 137 -53.41 -13.96 3.06
C ALA A 137 -54.28 -15.14 3.56
N PRO A 138 -53.81 -16.11 4.40
CA PRO A 138 -53.22 -15.83 5.72
C PRO A 138 -52.00 -16.70 6.12
N ALA A 139 -51.34 -16.27 7.19
CA ALA A 139 -50.33 -17.03 7.92
C ALA A 139 -50.89 -18.31 8.57
N PRO A 140 -50.00 -19.24 8.94
CA PRO A 140 -50.06 -19.76 10.30
C PRO A 140 -48.71 -19.69 11.02
N SER A 141 -48.84 -19.70 12.34
CA SER A 141 -47.82 -19.56 13.37
C SER A 141 -47.06 -20.85 13.69
N SER A 142 -45.84 -20.63 14.18
CA SER A 142 -45.16 -21.34 15.29
C SER A 142 -44.20 -22.50 14.98
N SER A 143 -43.00 -22.31 15.54
CA SER A 143 -42.21 -23.28 16.30
C SER A 143 -41.54 -24.44 15.56
N ALA A 144 -40.27 -24.23 15.23
CA ALA A 144 -39.24 -25.19 15.60
C ALA A 144 -37.93 -24.42 15.88
N ALA A 145 -37.65 -24.20 17.16
CA ALA A 145 -36.32 -23.83 17.62
C ALA A 145 -35.36 -24.96 17.22
N THR A 146 -34.63 -24.75 16.13
CA THR A 146 -33.45 -25.52 15.83
C THR A 146 -32.29 -24.74 16.40
N SER A 147 -31.78 -25.23 17.52
CA SER A 147 -30.46 -24.89 18.03
C SER A 147 -29.44 -25.27 16.96
N THR A 148 -29.13 -24.34 16.07
CA THR A 148 -27.91 -24.37 15.27
C THR A 148 -26.76 -24.20 16.25
N ALA A 149 -26.10 -25.30 16.59
CA ALA A 149 -24.72 -25.20 17.03
C ALA A 149 -24.00 -24.38 15.95
N ALA A 150 -23.52 -23.19 16.31
CA ALA A 150 -22.73 -22.38 15.40
C ALA A 150 -21.52 -23.22 14.99
N SER A 151 -21.50 -23.69 13.75
CA SER A 151 -20.34 -24.34 13.18
C SER A 151 -19.18 -23.35 13.28
N ALA A 152 -18.12 -23.71 13.99
CA ALA A 152 -16.92 -22.90 14.05
C ALA A 152 -16.46 -22.62 12.61
N SER A 153 -16.19 -21.34 12.32
CA SER A 153 -15.78 -20.89 10.99
C SER A 153 -14.27 -20.75 10.92
N THR A 154 -13.70 -20.83 9.72
CA THR A 154 -12.27 -20.61 9.50
C THR A 154 -12.01 -19.19 9.00
N LEU A 155 -10.78 -18.70 9.16
CA LEU A 155 -10.35 -17.47 8.53
C LEU A 155 -10.27 -17.67 7.01
N GLY A 156 -10.64 -16.65 6.24
CA GLY A 156 -10.67 -16.67 4.79
C GLY A 156 -9.27 -16.59 4.18
N THR A 157 -9.03 -17.29 3.07
CA THR A 157 -7.74 -17.25 2.39
C THR A 157 -7.56 -15.97 1.58
N TYR A 158 -6.32 -15.49 1.51
CA TYR A 158 -5.89 -14.41 0.63
C TYR A 158 -5.22 -14.98 -0.61
N SER A 159 -5.37 -14.35 -1.77
CA SER A 159 -4.65 -14.77 -2.98
C SER A 159 -4.25 -13.58 -3.84
N THR A 160 -3.03 -13.64 -4.37
CA THR A 160 -2.46 -12.62 -5.25
C THR A 160 -1.46 -13.23 -6.22
N GLU A 161 -1.05 -12.47 -7.22
CA GLU A 161 -0.05 -12.90 -8.20
C GLU A 161 1.29 -12.21 -7.91
N VAL A 162 2.40 -12.93 -8.05
CA VAL A 162 3.73 -12.31 -7.98
C VAL A 162 3.92 -11.41 -9.19
N VAL A 163 4.11 -10.12 -8.94
CA VAL A 163 4.27 -9.09 -9.99
C VAL A 163 5.75 -8.76 -10.24
N PRO A 164 6.11 -8.19 -11.41
CA PRO A 164 7.50 -7.86 -11.75
C PRO A 164 8.23 -7.01 -10.71
N GLU A 165 7.51 -6.10 -10.05
CA GLU A 165 8.03 -5.19 -9.04
C GLU A 165 8.52 -5.91 -7.77
N TRP A 166 8.10 -7.16 -7.56
CA TRP A 166 8.50 -7.95 -6.39
C TRP A 166 9.77 -8.77 -6.62
N ILE A 167 10.22 -8.87 -7.86
CA ILE A 167 11.34 -9.72 -8.24
C ILE A 167 12.65 -8.98 -8.02
N ASP A 168 13.57 -9.65 -7.32
CA ASP A 168 14.92 -9.14 -7.08
C ASP A 168 15.86 -9.45 -8.27
N TYR A 169 17.12 -9.07 -8.11
CA TYR A 169 18.14 -9.33 -9.12
C TYR A 169 18.48 -10.84 -9.29
N ASN A 170 18.07 -11.70 -8.35
CA ASN A 170 18.26 -13.16 -8.42
C ASN A 170 17.16 -13.84 -9.24
N GLY A 171 16.09 -13.12 -9.59
CA GLY A 171 14.98 -13.65 -10.39
C GLY A 171 13.87 -14.28 -9.56
N HIS A 172 13.87 -14.10 -8.24
CA HIS A 172 12.84 -14.57 -7.32
C HIS A 172 12.24 -13.42 -6.53
N MET A 173 11.11 -13.68 -5.87
CA MET A 173 10.44 -12.71 -5.02
C MET A 173 11.36 -12.28 -3.87
N SER A 174 11.57 -10.96 -3.70
CA SER A 174 12.38 -10.43 -2.61
C SER A 174 11.72 -10.67 -1.24
N GLU A 175 12.55 -10.87 -0.23
CA GLU A 175 12.20 -11.14 1.18
C GLU A 175 11.08 -10.22 1.70
N ALA A 176 11.18 -8.92 1.43
CA ALA A 176 10.27 -7.90 1.94
C ALA A 176 8.83 -8.05 1.41
N PHE A 177 8.66 -8.59 0.20
CA PHE A 177 7.34 -8.72 -0.39
C PHE A 177 6.55 -9.89 0.19
N TYR A 178 7.20 -10.90 0.78
CA TYR A 178 6.48 -11.94 1.51
C TYR A 178 5.75 -11.32 2.71
N VAL A 179 6.45 -10.45 3.46
CA VAL A 179 5.87 -9.70 4.59
C VAL A 179 4.73 -8.80 4.12
N LEU A 180 4.88 -8.12 2.98
CA LEU A 180 3.80 -7.32 2.39
C LEU A 180 2.55 -8.15 2.10
N VAL A 181 2.72 -9.32 1.49
CA VAL A 181 1.60 -10.22 1.15
C VAL A 181 0.93 -10.78 2.42
N PHE A 182 1.70 -11.11 3.47
CA PHE A 182 1.10 -11.45 4.77
C PHE A 182 0.38 -10.27 5.43
N GLY A 183 0.87 -9.04 5.23
CA GLY A 183 0.18 -7.82 5.63
C GLY A 183 -1.20 -7.71 4.98
N PHE A 184 -1.31 -7.93 3.66
CA PHE A 184 -2.60 -7.94 2.98
C PHE A 184 -3.53 -9.07 3.46
N ALA A 185 -2.98 -10.25 3.75
CA ALA A 185 -3.75 -11.33 4.36
C ALA A 185 -4.25 -10.96 5.78
N THR A 186 -3.45 -10.19 6.52
CA THR A 186 -3.84 -9.65 7.83
C THR A 186 -4.98 -8.65 7.70
N ASP A 187 -4.92 -7.72 6.73
CA ASP A 187 -6.02 -6.81 6.45
C ASP A 187 -7.34 -7.56 6.12
N GLN A 188 -7.28 -8.64 5.33
CA GLN A 188 -8.46 -9.45 5.03
C GLN A 188 -9.02 -10.15 6.28
N VAL A 189 -8.15 -10.64 7.17
CA VAL A 189 -8.57 -11.19 8.47
C VAL A 189 -9.23 -10.09 9.32
N MET A 190 -8.69 -8.88 9.33
CA MET A 190 -9.28 -7.74 10.03
C MET A 190 -10.69 -7.42 9.50
N ASP A 191 -10.85 -7.35 8.18
CA ASP A 191 -12.14 -7.11 7.54
C ASP A 191 -13.15 -8.20 7.94
N GLN A 192 -12.75 -9.47 7.91
CA GLN A 192 -13.60 -10.60 8.32
C GLN A 192 -14.04 -10.49 9.79
N LEU A 193 -13.15 -10.05 10.69
CA LEU A 193 -13.44 -9.88 12.10
C LEU A 193 -14.26 -8.61 12.41
N GLY A 194 -14.46 -7.71 11.44
CA GLY A 194 -15.16 -6.44 11.62
C GLY A 194 -14.30 -5.27 12.05
N LEU A 195 -12.98 -5.38 11.84
CA LEU A 195 -11.99 -4.32 12.04
C LEU A 195 -11.64 -3.66 10.69
N ASP A 196 -12.65 -3.47 9.84
CA ASP A 196 -12.51 -3.00 8.47
C ASP A 196 -12.15 -1.51 8.36
N ALA A 197 -12.08 -0.98 7.15
CA ALA A 197 -11.80 0.44 6.93
C ALA A 197 -12.80 1.38 7.64
N ALA A 198 -14.09 1.03 7.65
CA ALA A 198 -15.11 1.84 8.30
C ALA A 198 -14.94 1.85 9.83
N TYR A 199 -14.65 0.69 10.42
CA TYR A 199 -14.31 0.57 11.84
C TYR A 199 -13.08 1.43 12.20
N ARG A 200 -12.00 1.31 11.43
CA ARG A 200 -10.75 2.05 11.67
C ARG A 200 -10.98 3.57 11.59
N GLU A 201 -11.83 4.01 10.66
CA GLU A 201 -12.17 5.42 10.52
C GLU A 201 -13.03 5.94 11.67
N SER A 202 -14.06 5.18 12.10
CA SER A 202 -15.01 5.61 13.14
C SER A 202 -14.45 5.49 14.55
N GLU A 203 -13.85 4.34 14.88
CA GLU A 203 -13.39 4.04 16.24
C GLU A 203 -11.96 4.51 16.51
N LYS A 204 -11.22 4.92 15.47
CA LYS A 204 -9.79 5.28 15.55
C LYS A 204 -8.95 4.20 16.25
N ALA A 205 -9.34 2.93 16.08
CA ALA A 205 -8.65 1.78 16.66
C ALA A 205 -8.32 0.74 15.58
N SER A 206 -7.23 0.01 15.77
CA SER A 206 -6.75 -0.99 14.79
C SER A 206 -5.86 -2.07 15.40
N LEU A 207 -5.51 -3.09 14.62
CA LEU A 207 -4.58 -4.15 15.01
C LEU A 207 -3.15 -3.78 14.60
N TYR A 208 -2.24 -3.76 15.58
CA TYR A 208 -0.84 -3.43 15.39
C TYR A 208 -0.01 -4.68 15.64
N THR A 209 0.79 -5.08 14.66
CA THR A 209 1.78 -6.16 14.81
C THR A 209 2.90 -5.70 15.73
N VAL A 210 3.12 -6.40 16.84
CA VAL A 210 4.19 -6.08 17.82
C VAL A 210 5.36 -7.04 17.78
N GLU A 211 5.15 -8.24 17.24
CA GLU A 211 6.19 -9.25 17.05
C GLU A 211 5.82 -10.09 15.82
N SER A 212 6.81 -10.41 14.99
CA SER A 212 6.66 -11.33 13.88
C SER A 212 7.86 -12.27 13.77
N HIS A 213 7.61 -13.48 13.30
CA HIS A 213 8.62 -14.46 12.97
C HIS A 213 8.29 -15.12 11.63
N ILE A 214 9.15 -14.91 10.66
CA ILE A 214 8.98 -15.38 9.28
C ILE A 214 9.99 -16.47 8.94
N ARG A 215 9.56 -17.45 8.14
CA ARG A 215 10.42 -18.51 7.61
C ARG A 215 10.25 -18.60 6.11
N TYR A 216 11.34 -18.38 5.39
CA TYR A 216 11.43 -18.58 3.94
C TYR A 216 11.81 -20.04 3.69
N LEU A 217 10.89 -20.81 3.10
CA LEU A 217 11.04 -22.25 2.93
C LEU A 217 11.36 -22.61 1.49
N ASP A 218 10.83 -21.85 0.54
CA ASP A 218 11.07 -22.04 -0.88
C ASP A 218 10.79 -20.76 -1.69
N GLU A 219 11.27 -20.71 -2.92
CA GLU A 219 11.23 -19.52 -3.78
C GLU A 219 9.90 -19.39 -4.54
N ALA A 220 9.39 -18.16 -4.66
CA ALA A 220 8.27 -17.80 -5.52
C ALA A 220 8.78 -16.98 -6.72
N ALA A 221 8.26 -17.30 -7.91
CA ALA A 221 8.68 -16.71 -9.18
C ALA A 221 7.63 -15.75 -9.75
N LEU A 222 8.05 -14.93 -10.71
CA LEU A 222 7.16 -14.03 -11.44
C LEU A 222 5.95 -14.78 -12.03
N GLY A 223 4.75 -14.29 -11.77
CA GLY A 223 3.49 -14.87 -12.24
C GLY A 223 2.97 -16.03 -11.39
N ASP A 224 3.67 -16.46 -10.34
CA ASP A 224 3.15 -17.46 -9.41
C ASP A 224 1.90 -16.92 -8.70
N ARG A 225 0.87 -17.77 -8.57
CA ARG A 225 -0.30 -17.49 -7.75
C ARG A 225 0.01 -17.85 -6.29
N LEU A 226 0.13 -16.84 -5.45
CA LEU A 226 0.26 -17.00 -4.01
C LEU A 226 -1.11 -17.21 -3.37
N THR A 227 -1.22 -18.19 -2.50
CA THR A 227 -2.38 -18.40 -1.63
C THR A 227 -1.92 -18.39 -0.18
N VAL A 228 -2.44 -17.48 0.63
CA VAL A 228 -2.14 -17.38 2.07
C VAL A 228 -3.30 -17.96 2.86
N VAL A 229 -2.99 -18.94 3.71
CA VAL A 229 -3.93 -19.58 4.63
C VAL A 229 -3.68 -19.04 6.05
N PRO A 230 -4.62 -18.24 6.59
CA PRO A 230 -4.53 -17.77 7.97
C PRO A 230 -5.08 -18.78 8.99
N HIS A 231 -4.44 -18.82 10.15
CA HIS A 231 -4.84 -19.60 11.33
C HIS A 231 -4.90 -18.69 12.55
N LEU A 232 -6.01 -18.76 13.28
CA LEU A 232 -6.09 -18.18 14.62
C LEU A 232 -5.43 -19.13 15.62
N VAL A 233 -4.26 -18.80 16.16
CA VAL A 233 -3.58 -19.65 17.15
C VAL A 233 -4.21 -19.46 18.53
N SER A 234 -4.41 -18.21 18.93
CA SER A 234 -5.11 -17.86 20.16
C SER A 234 -5.61 -16.42 20.12
N ALA A 235 -6.64 -16.13 20.91
CA ALA A 235 -7.15 -14.79 21.11
C ALA A 235 -7.23 -14.46 22.60
N GLY A 236 -6.94 -13.21 22.94
CA GLY A 236 -7.23 -12.63 24.26
C GLY A 236 -8.16 -11.43 24.13
N GLU A 237 -8.43 -10.77 25.25
CA GLU A 237 -9.31 -9.59 25.32
C GLU A 237 -8.92 -8.47 24.34
N LYS A 238 -7.63 -8.33 24.03
CA LYS A 238 -7.06 -7.22 23.24
C LYS A 238 -5.91 -7.60 22.32
N LYS A 239 -5.71 -8.90 22.08
CA LYS A 239 -4.60 -9.41 21.30
C LYS A 239 -4.99 -10.64 20.49
N LEU A 240 -4.37 -10.78 19.33
CA LEU A 240 -4.46 -11.97 18.48
C LEU A 240 -3.08 -12.56 18.27
N HIS A 241 -3.00 -13.87 18.35
CA HIS A 241 -1.86 -14.66 17.89
C HIS A 241 -2.28 -15.33 16.59
N LEU A 242 -1.71 -14.88 15.48
CA LEU A 242 -2.05 -15.33 14.14
C LEU A 242 -0.85 -16.06 13.52
N ALA A 243 -1.15 -17.04 12.69
CA ALA A 243 -0.16 -17.79 11.93
C ALA A 243 -0.62 -17.90 10.48
N TYR A 244 0.30 -17.79 9.54
CA TYR A 244 0.02 -17.80 8.11
C TYR A 244 0.91 -18.80 7.40
N GLU A 245 0.32 -19.50 6.43
CA GLU A 245 1.02 -20.38 5.51
C GLU A 245 0.82 -19.87 4.08
N MET A 246 1.91 -19.58 3.37
CA MET A 246 1.88 -19.11 1.99
C MET A 246 2.27 -20.23 1.03
N TYR A 247 1.42 -20.48 0.04
CA TYR A 247 1.55 -21.55 -0.94
C TYR A 247 1.66 -21.03 -2.37
N VAL A 248 2.42 -21.77 -3.20
CA VAL A 248 2.35 -21.74 -4.67
C VAL A 248 1.90 -23.11 -5.14
N GLY A 249 0.64 -23.23 -5.59
CA GLY A 249 0.02 -24.55 -5.78
C GLY A 249 -0.02 -25.32 -4.46
N ASP A 250 0.55 -26.53 -4.43
CA ASP A 250 0.64 -27.36 -3.22
C ASP A 250 1.94 -27.15 -2.42
N ARG A 251 2.80 -26.23 -2.85
CA ARG A 251 4.14 -26.03 -2.28
C ARG A 251 4.12 -24.89 -1.25
N LEU A 252 4.44 -25.21 -0.01
CA LEU A 252 4.58 -24.23 1.07
C LEU A 252 5.89 -23.44 0.88
N VAL A 253 5.77 -22.17 0.52
CA VAL A 253 6.93 -21.30 0.20
C VAL A 253 7.37 -20.44 1.38
N SER A 254 6.45 -20.05 2.26
CA SER A 254 6.78 -19.23 3.44
C SER A 254 5.74 -19.38 4.54
N THR A 255 6.14 -19.09 5.79
CA THR A 255 5.24 -19.02 6.94
C THR A 255 5.52 -17.78 7.77
N GLU A 256 4.48 -17.15 8.34
CA GLU A 256 4.63 -16.04 9.29
C GLU A 256 3.79 -16.28 10.55
N GLU A 257 4.40 -16.12 11.72
CA GLU A 257 3.73 -16.04 13.01
C GLU A 257 3.76 -14.60 13.50
N ILE A 258 2.62 -14.04 13.93
CA ILE A 258 2.55 -12.69 14.47
C ILE A 258 1.80 -12.64 15.80
N MET A 259 2.23 -11.70 16.65
CA MET A 259 1.44 -11.21 17.78
C MET A 259 0.93 -9.80 17.43
N ALA A 260 -0.39 -9.62 17.45
CA ALA A 260 -1.03 -8.35 17.14
C ALA A 260 -1.86 -7.84 18.33
N LEU A 261 -1.81 -6.54 18.58
CA LEU A 261 -2.52 -5.86 19.67
C LEU A 261 -3.58 -4.90 19.13
N HIS A 262 -4.74 -4.84 19.77
CA HIS A 262 -5.78 -3.87 19.44
C HIS A 262 -5.46 -2.54 20.13
N VAL A 263 -5.22 -1.49 19.34
CA VAL A 263 -4.71 -0.18 19.79
C VAL A 263 -5.67 0.93 19.39
N ASP A 264 -6.05 1.76 20.35
CA ASP A 264 -6.72 3.05 20.12
C ASP A 264 -5.65 4.10 19.80
N GLN A 265 -5.75 4.69 18.61
CA GLN A 265 -4.80 5.67 18.06
C GLN A 265 -4.93 7.04 18.72
N THR A 266 -6.08 7.35 19.30
CA THR A 266 -6.31 8.62 20.01
C THR A 266 -5.57 8.63 21.34
N SER A 267 -5.60 7.50 22.05
CA SER A 267 -4.97 7.37 23.37
C SER A 267 -3.59 6.71 23.34
N ASP A 268 -3.19 6.14 22.20
CA ASP A 268 -1.98 5.34 21.98
C ASP A 268 -1.87 4.20 23.00
N ARG A 269 -2.98 3.46 23.18
CA ARG A 269 -3.10 2.40 24.20
C ARG A 269 -3.74 1.15 23.66
N VAL A 270 -3.30 0.02 24.22
CA VAL A 270 -3.89 -1.28 23.96
C VAL A 270 -5.22 -1.41 24.70
N VAL A 271 -6.32 -1.49 23.95
CA VAL A 271 -7.71 -1.52 24.45
C VAL A 271 -8.40 -2.84 24.08
N PRO A 272 -9.40 -3.29 24.87
CA PRO A 272 -10.20 -4.47 24.53
C PRO A 272 -10.80 -4.41 23.12
N PHE A 273 -11.02 -5.57 22.51
CA PHE A 273 -11.86 -5.65 21.31
C PHE A 273 -13.30 -5.25 21.66
N PRO A 274 -14.02 -4.56 20.76
CA PRO A 274 -15.46 -4.37 20.90
C PRO A 274 -16.18 -5.72 20.99
N ASP A 275 -17.30 -5.77 21.72
CA ASP A 275 -18.06 -7.01 21.95
C ASP A 275 -18.39 -7.74 20.65
N ILE A 276 -18.82 -7.01 19.61
CA ILE A 276 -19.16 -7.60 18.30
C ILE A 276 -17.95 -8.26 17.61
N VAL A 277 -16.74 -7.71 17.80
CA VAL A 277 -15.50 -8.26 17.25
C VAL A 277 -15.07 -9.46 18.10
N ALA A 278 -15.16 -9.36 19.43
CA ALA A 278 -14.86 -10.46 20.34
C ALA A 278 -15.77 -11.68 20.10
N GLU A 279 -17.05 -11.46 19.83
CA GLU A 279 -18.02 -12.51 19.46
C GLU A 279 -17.64 -13.18 18.15
N ARG A 280 -17.20 -12.42 17.13
CA ARG A 280 -16.72 -12.98 15.85
C ARG A 280 -15.44 -13.79 16.03
N ILE A 281 -14.48 -13.28 16.80
CA ILE A 281 -13.25 -13.99 17.12
C ILE A 281 -13.56 -15.34 17.80
N ALA A 282 -14.52 -15.36 18.74
CA ALA A 282 -14.92 -16.57 19.46
C ALA A 282 -15.59 -17.63 18.56
N GLN A 283 -16.05 -17.26 17.37
CA GLN A 283 -16.62 -18.19 16.38
C GLN A 283 -15.57 -18.80 15.44
N ILE A 284 -14.32 -18.31 15.47
CA ILE A 284 -13.23 -18.83 14.66
C ILE A 284 -12.62 -20.07 15.32
N ASP A 285 -12.46 -21.15 14.56
CA ASP A 285 -11.76 -22.35 15.02
C ASP A 285 -10.26 -22.05 15.24
N ALA A 286 -9.79 -22.24 16.47
CA ALA A 286 -8.41 -21.98 16.81
C ALA A 286 -7.52 -23.16 16.40
N GLN A 287 -6.53 -22.89 15.56
CA GLN A 287 -5.60 -23.88 15.03
C GLN A 287 -4.17 -23.43 15.26
N ARG A 288 -3.36 -24.33 15.81
CA ARG A 288 -1.94 -24.08 16.09
C ARG A 288 -1.08 -24.99 15.21
N PRO A 289 -0.56 -24.50 14.07
CA PRO A 289 0.41 -25.24 13.28
C PRO A 289 1.67 -25.64 14.09
N ASP A 290 2.26 -26.78 13.76
CA ASP A 290 3.40 -27.37 14.49
C ASP A 290 4.68 -26.50 14.50
N TRP A 291 4.75 -25.52 13.60
CA TRP A 291 5.90 -24.61 13.48
C TRP A 291 5.78 -23.33 14.31
N VAL A 292 4.63 -23.07 14.93
CA VAL A 292 4.39 -21.90 15.80
C VAL A 292 5.24 -21.97 17.07
N GLY A 293 5.96 -20.91 17.37
CA GLY A 293 6.88 -20.79 18.50
C GLY A 293 8.32 -21.24 18.21
N ARG A 294 8.69 -21.39 16.93
CA ARG A 294 10.09 -21.59 16.54
C ARG A 294 10.91 -20.32 16.77
N SER A 295 12.21 -20.51 16.99
CA SER A 295 13.18 -19.43 17.18
C SER A 295 14.43 -19.70 16.34
N ILE A 296 15.17 -18.62 16.07
CA ILE A 296 16.52 -18.69 15.50
C ILE A 296 17.47 -19.06 16.64
N GLY A 297 18.28 -20.09 16.43
CA GLY A 297 19.25 -20.61 17.41
C GLY A 297 20.52 -19.78 17.51
#